data_AF-A0A7C3NWT8-F1
#
_entry.id   AF-A0A7C3NWT8-F1
#
_cell.length_a   1.000
_cell.length_b   1.000
_cell.length_c   1.000
_cell.angle_alpha   90.00
_cell.angle_beta   90.00
_cell.angle_gamma   90.00
#
_symmetry.space_group_name_H-M   'P 1'
#
loop_
_entity.id
_entity.type
_entity.pdbx_description
1 polymer ?
#
loop_
_entity_poly.entity_id
_entity_poly.type
_entity_poly.pdbx_seq_one_letter_code
_entity_poly.pdbx_strand_id
1 'polypeptide(L)'
;MATEIELFGVKYKEGSLDPKSAELIKFAVNLAIGHEHGAKLHLDRARKTGASDDEVWETVAYAMRPVAAKVRNFANSLLAERK
;
A
#
# COMPACT_ATOMS: atom_id res chain seq x y z
N MET A 1 7.39 20.99 7.31
CA MET A 1 7.25 21.58 5.97
C MET A 1 7.49 20.46 4.97
N ALA A 2 6.65 20.33 3.94
CA ALA A 2 6.84 19.28 2.94
C ALA A 2 8.05 19.60 2.05
N THR A 3 8.86 18.59 1.75
CA THR A 3 10.10 18.74 0.96
C THR A 3 9.97 17.97 -0.34
N GLU A 4 10.32 18.59 -1.47
CA GLU A 4 10.32 17.88 -2.76
C GLU A 4 11.54 16.96 -2.85
N ILE A 5 11.31 15.71 -3.22
CA ILE A 5 12.32 14.66 -3.35
C ILE A 5 12.06 13.91 -4.66
N GLU A 6 13.12 13.39 -5.28
CA GLU A 6 13.04 12.48 -6.41
C GLU A 6 13.45 11.08 -5.99
N LEU A 7 12.63 10.08 -6.34
CA LEU A 7 12.97 8.67 -6.19
C LEU A 7 12.71 7.96 -7.52
N PHE A 8 13.76 7.43 -8.17
CA PHE A 8 13.66 6.73 -9.45
C PHE A 8 12.92 7.53 -10.55
N GLY A 9 13.22 8.82 -10.70
CA GLY A 9 12.53 9.69 -11.66
C GLY A 9 11.10 10.10 -11.26
N VAL A 10 10.62 9.66 -10.09
CA VAL A 10 9.32 10.06 -9.54
C VAL A 10 9.52 11.18 -8.54
N LYS A 11 9.00 12.37 -8.86
CA LYS A 11 8.95 13.50 -7.92
C LYS A 11 7.82 13.30 -6.93
N TYR A 12 8.13 13.41 -5.64
CA TYR A 12 7.12 13.39 -4.58
C TYR A 12 7.47 14.41 -3.50
N LYS A 13 6.45 14.80 -2.73
CA LYS A 13 6.62 15.72 -1.61
C LYS A 13 6.62 14.94 -0.30
N GLU A 14 7.79 14.73 0.29
CA GLU A 14 7.90 14.13 1.61
C GLU A 14 7.17 15.01 2.64
N GLY A 15 6.40 14.38 3.53
CA GLY A 15 5.59 15.10 4.53
C GLY A 15 4.31 15.74 3.97
N SER A 16 3.91 15.43 2.73
CA SER A 16 2.63 15.89 2.16
C SER A 16 1.41 15.11 2.65
N LEU A 17 1.62 13.92 3.23
CA LEU A 17 0.58 13.13 3.88
C LEU A 17 0.63 13.37 5.39
N ASP A 18 -0.53 13.31 6.04
CA ASP A 18 -0.55 13.23 7.50
C ASP A 18 0.14 11.94 7.97
N PRO A 19 0.70 11.91 9.19
CA PRO A 19 1.46 10.78 9.68
C PRO A 19 0.70 9.45 9.66
N LYS A 20 -0.61 9.46 9.93
CA LYS A 20 -1.43 8.24 9.96
C LYS A 20 -1.57 7.65 8.57
N SER A 21 -1.98 8.48 7.60
CA SER A 21 -2.10 8.06 6.20
C SER A 21 -0.77 7.54 5.65
N ALA A 22 0.35 8.21 5.97
CA ALA A 22 1.66 7.80 5.51
C ALA A 22 2.06 6.40 6.02
N GLU A 23 1.80 6.10 7.30
CA GLU A 23 2.14 4.79 7.88
C GLU A 23 1.18 3.69 7.42
N LEU A 24 -0.12 3.97 7.25
CA LEU A 24 -1.08 3.01 6.66
C LEU A 24 -0.71 2.64 5.20
N ILE A 25 -0.29 3.61 4.39
CA ILE A 25 0.16 3.33 3.01
C ILE A 25 1.42 2.46 3.01
N LYS A 26 2.42 2.77 3.86
CA LYS A 26 3.63 1.95 3.97
C LYS A 26 3.29 0.54 4.46
N PHE A 27 2.37 0.41 5.42
CA PHE A 27 1.86 -0.89 5.86
C PHE A 27 1.23 -1.68 4.71
N ALA A 28 0.33 -1.06 3.93
CA ALA A 28 -0.32 -1.68 2.78
C ALA A 28 0.68 -2.19 1.74
N VAL A 29 1.68 -1.37 1.41
CA VAL A 29 2.72 -1.74 0.43
C VAL A 29 3.54 -2.93 0.91
N ASN A 30 3.97 -2.91 2.17
CA ASN A 30 4.74 -4.03 2.75
C ASN A 30 3.92 -5.31 2.84
N LEU A 31 2.62 -5.22 3.16
CA LEU A 31 1.70 -6.36 3.08
C LEU A 31 1.59 -6.90 1.66
N ALA A 32 1.36 -6.02 0.67
CA ALA A 32 1.13 -6.43 -0.72
C ALA A 32 2.33 -7.16 -1.34
N ILE A 33 3.55 -6.86 -0.89
CA ILE A 33 4.78 -7.53 -1.35
C ILE A 33 5.25 -8.66 -0.42
N GLY A 34 4.53 -8.96 0.66
CA GLY A 34 4.91 -10.01 1.62
C GLY A 34 6.13 -9.68 2.50
N HIS A 35 6.46 -8.40 2.68
CA HIS A 35 7.59 -7.98 3.52
C HIS A 35 7.16 -7.85 5.00
N GLU A 36 7.27 -8.96 5.73
CA GLU A 36 6.75 -9.10 7.10
C GLU A 36 7.31 -8.06 8.08
N HIS A 37 8.64 -7.86 8.10
CA HIS A 37 9.27 -6.93 9.03
C HIS A 37 8.78 -5.49 8.82
N GLY A 38 8.72 -5.04 7.56
CA GLY A 38 8.19 -3.73 7.21
C GLY A 38 6.71 -3.58 7.56
N ALA A 39 5.90 -4.62 7.33
CA ALA A 39 4.49 -4.60 7.68
C ALA A 39 4.29 -4.43 9.20
N LYS A 40 5.03 -5.19 10.01
CA LYS A 40 4.99 -5.05 11.48
C LYS A 40 5.41 -3.65 11.94
N LEU A 41 6.53 -3.15 11.41
CA LEU A 41 7.04 -1.82 11.75
C LEU A 41 6.02 -0.71 11.47
N HIS A 42 5.40 -0.73 10.29
CA HIS A 42 4.47 0.32 9.87
C HIS A 42 3.09 0.19 10.53
N LEU A 43 2.66 -1.03 10.87
CA LEU A 43 1.47 -1.23 11.71
C LEU A 43 1.65 -0.59 13.09
N ASP A 44 2.78 -0.84 13.75
CA ASP A 44 3.06 -0.26 15.07
C ASP A 44 3.13 1.27 15.04
N ARG A 45 3.72 1.83 13.97
CA ARG A 45 3.78 3.29 13.76
C ARG A 45 2.40 3.88 13.47
N ALA A 46 1.59 3.24 12.63
CA ALA A 46 0.21 3.68 12.36
C ALA A 46 -0.61 3.71 13.66
N ARG A 47 -0.52 2.68 14.51
CA ARG A 47 -1.19 2.67 15.82
C ARG A 47 -0.75 3.81 16.73
N LYS A 48 0.54 4.16 16.74
CA LYS A 48 1.05 5.34 17.48
C LYS A 48 0.48 6.67 16.99
N THR A 49 0.00 6.74 15.75
CA THR A 49 -0.69 7.92 15.20
C THR A 49 -2.21 7.92 15.48
N GLY A 50 -2.72 6.92 16.19
CA GLY A 50 -4.14 6.78 16.49
C GLY A 50 -4.95 6.07 15.39
N ALA A 51 -4.32 5.27 14.54
CA ALA A 51 -5.06 4.41 13.62
C ALA A 51 -5.89 3.38 14.39
N SER A 52 -7.18 3.31 14.05
CA SER A 52 -8.12 2.33 14.59
C SER A 52 -7.89 0.96 13.94
N ASP A 53 -8.37 -0.10 14.60
CA ASP A 53 -8.34 -1.44 14.00
C ASP A 53 -9.21 -1.53 12.74
N ASP A 54 -10.30 -0.76 12.65
CA ASP A 54 -11.13 -0.66 11.44
C ASP A 54 -10.34 -0.09 10.25
N GLU A 55 -9.60 1.00 10.46
CA GLU A 55 -8.72 1.57 9.43
C GLU A 55 -7.59 0.60 9.02
N VAL A 56 -7.06 -0.18 9.97
CA VAL A 56 -6.06 -1.21 9.68
C VAL A 56 -6.65 -2.31 8.80
N TRP A 57 -7.85 -2.82 9.13
CA TRP A 57 -8.50 -3.86 8.33
C TRP A 57 -8.95 -3.36 6.96
N GLU A 58 -9.44 -2.13 6.86
CA GLU A 58 -9.73 -1.50 5.57
C GLU A 58 -8.45 -1.42 4.72
N THR A 59 -7.33 -1.04 5.32
CA THR A 59 -6.03 -0.99 4.64
C THR A 59 -5.61 -2.37 4.10
N VAL A 60 -5.83 -3.45 4.86
CA VAL A 60 -5.59 -4.83 4.40
C VAL A 60 -6.47 -5.15 3.18
N ALA A 61 -7.76 -4.80 3.22
CA ALA A 61 -8.67 -5.05 2.11
C ALA A 61 -8.22 -4.33 0.83
N TYR A 62 -7.75 -3.08 0.94
CA TYR A 62 -7.21 -2.34 -0.21
C TYR A 62 -5.87 -2.91 -0.70
N ALA A 63 -5.01 -3.41 0.18
CA ALA A 63 -3.75 -4.06 -0.19
C ALA A 63 -3.96 -5.34 -1.04
N MET A 64 -5.09 -6.04 -0.87
CA MET A 64 -5.41 -7.23 -1.66
C MET A 64 -5.87 -6.92 -3.10
N ARG A 65 -6.40 -5.72 -3.37
CA ARG A 65 -7.01 -5.39 -4.67
C ARG A 65 -6.03 -5.45 -5.85
N PRO A 66 -4.79 -4.95 -5.76
CA PRO A 66 -3.81 -5.09 -6.84
C PRO A 66 -3.48 -6.55 -7.16
N VAL A 67 -3.39 -7.41 -6.14
CA VAL A 67 -3.15 -8.85 -6.32
C VAL A 67 -4.32 -9.49 -7.06
N ALA A 68 -5.55 -9.20 -6.63
CA ALA A 68 -6.75 -9.69 -7.30
C ALA A 68 -6.85 -9.18 -8.75
N ALA A 69 -6.50 -7.91 -9.00
CA ALA A 69 -6.46 -7.35 -10.34
C ALA A 69 -5.45 -8.07 -11.25
N LYS A 70 -4.28 -8.47 -10.72
CA LYS A 70 -3.29 -9.25 -11.48
C LYS A 70 -3.85 -10.60 -11.92
N VAL A 71 -4.51 -11.32 -11.00
CA VAL A 71 -5.18 -12.59 -11.30
C VAL A 71 -6.25 -12.41 -12.38
N ARG A 72 -7.12 -11.41 -12.23
CA ARG A 72 -8.17 -11.09 -13.22
C ARG A 72 -7.58 -10.76 -14.59
N ASN A 73 -6.55 -9.91 -14.64
CA ASN A 73 -5.95 -9.49 -15.90
C ASN A 73 -5.29 -10.66 -16.62
N PHE A 74 -4.64 -11.57 -15.89
CA PHE A 74 -4.08 -12.80 -16.44
C PHE A 74 -5.16 -13.75 -16.97
N ALA A 75 -6.26 -13.94 -16.24
CA ALA A 75 -7.39 -14.72 -16.73
C ALA A 75 -7.95 -14.14 -18.04
N ASN A 76 -8.10 -12.81 -18.12
CA ASN A 76 -8.58 -12.15 -19.32
C ASN A 76 -7.66 -12.35 -20.53
N SER A 77 -6.33 -12.33 -20.37
CA SER A 77 -5.42 -12.56 -21.50
C SER A 77 -5.57 -13.98 -22.06
N LEU A 78 -5.64 -14.99 -21.20
CA LEU A 78 -5.83 -16.39 -21.61
C LEU A 78 -7.17 -16.66 -22.31
N LEU A 79 -8.24 -15.99 -21.85
CA LEU A 79 -9.58 -16.15 -22.42
C LEU A 79 -9.74 -15.38 -23.74
N ALA A 80 -9.01 -14.27 -23.92
CA ALA A 80 -9.03 -13.49 -25.16
C ALA A 80 -8.34 -14.23 -26.32
N GLU A 81 -7.28 -14.99 -26.06
CA GLU A 81 -6.55 -15.79 -27.06
C GLU A 81 -7.35 -16.98 -27.63
N ARG A 82 -8.48 -17.34 -27.00
CA ARG A 82 -9.34 -18.46 -27.42
C ARG A 82 -10.54 -18.06 -28.30
N LYS A 83 -10.65 -16.77 -28.68
CA LYS A 83 -11.64 -16.27 -29.65
C LYS A 83 -10.98 -16.01 -31.00
#